data_AF-A0A6I2UCE9-F1
#
_entry.id   AF-A0A6I2UCE9-F1
#
_cell.length_a   1.000
_cell.length_b   1.000
_cell.length_c   1.000
_cell.angle_alpha   90.00
_cell.angle_beta   90.00
_cell.angle_gamma   90.00
#
_symmetry.space_group_name_H-M   'P 1'
#
loop_
_entity.id
_entity.type
_entity.pdbx_description
1 polymer ?
#
loop_
_entity_poly.entity_id
_entity_poly.type
_entity_poly.pdbx_seq_one_letter_code
_entity_poly.pdbx_strand_id
1 'polypeptide(L)' 'MKVEIRRLNEPLHVGSIYTQHGAQYLVMEHLDDCLFPAVHLRRLKDGWELDAVGAALYDTPRGVEIQWDYSLHGHFVPRA' A
#
# COMPACT_ATOMS: atom_id res chain seq x y z
N MET A 1 15.65 12.40 19.52
CA MET A 1 15.98 12.26 18.09
C MET A 1 14.69 12.30 17.30
N LYS A 2 14.58 13.17 16.31
CA LYS A 2 13.44 13.16 15.37
C LYS A 2 13.76 12.06 14.36
N VAL A 3 12.93 11.04 14.29
CA VAL A 3 13.04 10.04 13.23
C VAL A 3 12.59 10.72 11.95
N GLU A 4 13.42 10.71 10.92
CA GLU A 4 13.02 11.12 9.57
C GLU A 4 12.42 9.92 8.85
N ILE A 5 11.18 10.07 8.39
CA ILE A 5 10.55 9.14 7.45
C ILE A 5 10.90 9.63 6.05
N ARG A 6 11.53 8.78 5.25
CA ARG A 6 12.02 9.16 3.91
C ARG A 6 11.30 8.37 2.83
N ARG A 7 10.71 9.05 1.85
CA ARG A 7 10.17 8.42 0.64
C ARG A 7 11.30 7.81 -0.19
N LEU A 8 11.11 6.56 -0.62
CA LEU A 8 11.97 5.87 -1.57
C LEU A 8 11.46 6.09 -3.00
N ASN A 9 12.37 6.18 -3.95
CA ASN A 9 12.06 6.31 -5.38
C ASN A 9 11.90 4.94 -6.06
N GLU A 10 11.49 3.93 -5.30
CA GLU A 10 11.24 2.58 -5.78
C GLU A 10 9.76 2.42 -6.13
N PRO A 11 9.43 1.82 -7.30
CA PRO A 11 8.06 1.55 -7.66
C PRO A 11 7.48 0.42 -6.80
N LEU A 12 6.16 0.46 -6.61
CA LEU A 12 5.43 -0.70 -6.10
C LEU A 12 5.30 -1.72 -7.23
N HIS A 13 5.58 -2.99 -6.95
CA HIS A 13 5.50 -4.05 -7.94
C HIS A 13 4.26 -4.92 -7.72
N VAL A 14 3.47 -5.13 -8.78
CA VAL A 14 2.35 -6.10 -8.77
C VAL A 14 2.82 -7.49 -8.36
N GLY A 15 2.06 -8.14 -7.48
CA GLY A 15 2.40 -9.43 -6.88
C GLY A 15 3.34 -9.34 -5.67
N SER A 16 3.91 -8.17 -5.38
CA SER A 16 4.76 -7.98 -4.20
C SER A 16 3.96 -7.70 -2.93
N ILE A 17 4.54 -8.08 -1.80
CA ILE A 17 3.96 -7.86 -0.48
C ILE A 17 4.77 -6.79 0.25
N TYR A 18 4.09 -5.77 0.73
CA TYR A 18 4.68 -4.71 1.53
C TYR A 18 4.01 -4.61 2.90
N THR A 19 4.75 -4.11 3.89
CA THR A 19 4.25 -3.95 5.27
C THR A 19 3.80 -2.52 5.51
N GLN A 20 2.71 -2.33 6.23
CA GLN A 20 2.26 -1.04 6.74
C GLN A 20 1.81 -1.23 8.19
N HIS A 21 2.59 -0.66 9.13
CA HIS A 21 2.33 -0.75 10.58
C HIS A 21 2.10 -2.20 11.07
N GLY A 22 2.86 -3.15 10.53
CA GLY A 22 2.77 -4.58 10.87
C GLY A 22 1.66 -5.36 10.15
N ALA A 23 0.83 -4.71 9.32
CA ALA A 23 -0.09 -5.39 8.41
C ALA A 23 0.57 -5.60 7.04
N GLN A 24 0.36 -6.76 6.43
CA GLN A 24 0.89 -7.09 5.11
C GLN A 24 -0.17 -6.87 4.02
N TYR A 25 0.21 -6.16 2.97
CA TYR A 25 -0.62 -5.86 1.82
C TYR A 25 0.05 -6.38 0.55
N LEU A 26 -0.72 -7.13 -0.24
CA LEU A 26 -0.37 -7.57 -1.59
C LEU A 26 -0.78 -6.50 -2.59
N VAL A 27 0.14 -6.11 -3.47
CA VAL A 27 -0.13 -5.26 -4.63
C VAL A 27 -0.83 -6.09 -5.69
N MET A 28 -2.09 -5.77 -5.96
CA MET A 28 -2.92 -6.50 -6.92
C MET A 28 -2.78 -5.92 -8.33
N GLU A 29 -2.89 -4.60 -8.47
CA GLU A 29 -2.77 -3.89 -9.75
C GLU A 29 -2.51 -2.39 -9.55
N HIS A 30 -1.98 -1.73 -10.58
CA HIS A 30 -1.92 -0.27 -10.65
C HIS A 30 -3.20 0.24 -11.31
N LEU A 31 -3.82 1.23 -10.68
CA LEU A 31 -4.99 1.91 -11.20
C LEU A 31 -4.54 3.25 -11.78
N ASP A 32 -4.56 3.33 -13.11
CA ASP A 32 -4.33 4.57 -13.84
C ASP A 32 -5.65 5.33 -13.93
N ASP A 33 -5.95 6.11 -12.89
CA ASP A 33 -6.96 7.15 -13.01
C ASP A 33 -6.24 8.47 -13.32
N CYS A 34 -6.63 9.16 -14.40
CA CYS A 34 -5.90 10.31 -14.95
C CYS A 34 -5.75 11.49 -13.96
N LEU A 35 -6.45 11.44 -12.82
CA LEU A 35 -6.42 12.45 -11.78
C LEU A 35 -5.53 12.06 -10.60
N PHE A 36 -5.47 10.78 -10.21
CA PHE A 36 -4.71 10.32 -9.05
C PHE A 36 -4.22 8.88 -9.26
N PRO A 37 -2.89 8.64 -9.33
CA PRO A 37 -2.38 7.28 -9.43
C PRO A 37 -2.68 6.54 -8.12
N ALA A 38 -3.32 5.37 -8.25
CA ALA A 38 -3.67 4.52 -7.13
C ALA A 38 -3.16 3.09 -7.36
N VAL A 39 -3.09 2.33 -6.29
CA VAL A 39 -2.72 0.91 -6.32
C VAL A 39 -3.78 0.13 -5.58
N HIS A 40 -4.33 -0.90 -6.23
CA HIS A 40 -5.25 -1.81 -5.58
C HIS A 40 -4.45 -2.75 -4.66
N LEU A 41 -4.81 -2.76 -3.38
CA LEU A 41 -4.13 -3.52 -2.33
C LEU A 41 -5.08 -4.51 -1.67
N ARG A 42 -4.56 -5.71 -1.39
CA ARG A 42 -5.25 -6.71 -0.56
C ARG A 42 -4.48 -6.98 0.73
N ARG A 43 -5.11 -6.76 1.88
CA ARG A 43 -4.57 -7.14 3.18
C ARG A 43 -4.65 -8.65 3.37
N LEU A 44 -3.51 -9.28 3.64
CA LEU A 44 -3.41 -10.74 3.73
C LEU A 44 -4.12 -11.33 4.96
N LYS A 45 -4.19 -10.57 6.05
CA LYS A 45 -4.77 -11.03 7.32
C LYS A 45 -6.23 -11.44 7.19
N ASP A 46 -7.03 -10.64 6.47
CA ASP A 46 -8.48 -10.72 6.48
C ASP A 46 -9.13 -10.54 5.11
N GLY A 47 -8.35 -10.34 4.04
CA GLY A 47 -8.88 -10.14 2.69
C GLY A 47 -9.58 -8.79 2.51
N TRP A 48 -9.26 -7.80 3.36
CA TRP A 48 -9.67 -6.43 3.13
C TRP A 48 -8.95 -5.87 1.89
N GLU A 49 -9.70 -5.39 0.92
CA GLU A 49 -9.21 -4.79 -0.31
C GLU A 49 -9.52 -3.29 -0.33
N LEU A 50 -8.61 -2.48 -0.89
CA LEU A 50 -8.74 -1.02 -0.99
C LEU A 50 -7.89 -0.46 -2.12
N ASP A 51 -8.23 0.73 -2.60
CA ASP A 51 -7.39 1.49 -3.53
C ASP A 51 -6.59 2.53 -2.75
N ALA A 52 -5.26 2.40 -2.78
CA ALA A 52 -4.34 3.26 -2.05
C ALA A 52 -3.84 4.38 -2.96
N VAL A 53 -4.30 5.61 -2.73
CA VAL A 53 -3.93 6.77 -3.53
C VAL A 53 -2.60 7.35 -3.06
N GLY A 54 -1.70 7.64 -3.99
CA GLY A 54 -0.37 8.19 -3.66
C GLY A 54 0.55 7.18 -2.96
N ALA A 55 0.28 5.88 -3.13
CA ALA A 55 1.03 4.82 -2.48
C ALA A 55 2.51 4.84 -2.88
N ALA A 56 3.41 4.80 -1.89
CA ALA A 56 4.84 4.76 -2.08
C ALA A 56 5.55 4.02 -0.94
N LEU A 57 6.80 3.63 -1.18
CA LEU A 57 7.66 3.05 -0.15
C LEU A 57 8.36 4.13 0.65
N TYR A 58 8.47 3.90 1.94
CA TYR A 58 9.14 4.78 2.88
C TYR A 58 10.11 4.00 3.74
N ASP A 59 11.29 4.56 3.95
CA ASP A 59 12.20 4.13 5.00
C ASP A 59 11.70 4.66 6.34
N THR A 60 11.46 3.74 7.28
CA THR A 60 10.90 4.01 8.61
C THR A 60 11.76 3.32 9.67
N PRO A 61 11.62 3.65 10.98
CA PRO A 61 12.28 2.91 12.06
C PRO A 61 12.00 1.42 12.10
N ARG A 62 10.93 0.97 11.43
CA ARG A 62 10.50 -0.43 11.40
C ARG A 62 11.02 -1.15 10.15
N GLY A 63 11.79 -0.46 9.31
CA GLY A 63 12.19 -0.91 7.98
C GLY A 63 11.36 -0.24 6.88
N VAL A 64 11.47 -0.78 5.68
CA VAL A 64 10.73 -0.29 4.51
C VAL A 64 9.25 -0.64 4.63
N GLU A 65 8.39 0.37 4.62
CA GLU A 65 6.94 0.22 4.68
C GLU A 65 6.25 0.92 3.49
N ILE A 66 5.11 0.38 3.06
CA ILE A 66 4.20 1.08 2.15
C ILE A 66 3.35 2.08 2.96
N GLN A 67 3.23 3.30 2.46
CA GLN A 67 2.28 4.30 2.98
C GLN A 67 1.57 4.99 1.81
N TRP A 68 0.40 5.56 2.08
CA TRP A 68 -0.45 6.22 1.09
C TRP A 68 -1.22 7.37 1.74
N ASP A 69 -1.73 8.29 0.92
CA ASP A 69 -2.35 9.52 1.42
C ASP A 69 -3.77 9.27 1.94
N TYR A 70 -4.57 8.50 1.19
CA TYR A 70 -5.93 8.10 1.56
C TYR A 70 -6.36 6.84 0.79
N SER A 71 -7.45 6.23 1.25
CA SER A 71 -8.00 4.99 0.68
C SER A 71 -9.36 5.21 0.02
N LEU A 72 -9.61 4.54 -1.10
CA LEU A 72 -10.91 4.46 -1.77
C LEU A 72 -11.40 3.00 -1.85
N HIS A 73 -12.69 2.84 -2.13
CA HIS A 73 -13.35 1.54 -2.42
C HIS A 73 -13.04 0.39 -1.44
N GLY A 74 -12.83 0.71 -0.17
CA GLY A 74 -12.49 -0.28 0.86
C GLY A 74 -13.62 -1.29 1.11
N HIS A 75 -13.35 -2.58 0.98
CA HIS A 75 -14.32 -3.64 1.24
C HIS A 75 -13.66 -4.98 1.61
N PHE A 76 -14.41 -5.88 2.25
CA PHE A 76 -13.95 -7.25 2.47
C PHE A 76 -14.35 -8.13 1.28
N VAL A 77 -13.40 -8.87 0.73
CA VAL A 77 -13.69 -9.89 -0.28
C VAL A 77 -13.92 -11.23 0.43
N PRO A 78 -15.13 -11.83 0.31
CA PRO A 78 -15.43 -13.13 0.88
C PRO A 78 -14.42 -14.17 0.40
N ARG A 79 -13.94 -15.03 1.30
CA ARG A 79 -13.21 -16.23 0.89
C ARG A 79 -14.21 -17.18 0.23
N ALA A 80 -13.95 -17.52 -1.04
CA ALA A 80 -14.66 -18.58 -1.75
C ALA A 80 -14.40 -19.95 -1.10
#